data_AF-A0A1Y4S9B4-F1
#
_entry.id   AF-A0A1Y4S9B4-F1
#
_cell.length_a   1.000
_cell.length_b   1.000
_cell.length_c   1.000
_cell.angle_alpha   90.00
_cell.angle_beta   90.00
_cell.angle_gamma   90.00
#
_symmetry.space_group_name_H-M   'P 1'
#
loop_
_entity.id
_entity.type
_entity.pdbx_description
1 polymer ?
#
loop_
_entity_poly.entity_id
_entity_poly.type
_entity_poly.pdbx_seq_one_letter_code
_entity_poly.pdbx_strand_id
1 'polypeptide(L)'
;MRKQSWTKRDPIKNYFPLPNEIYDLGLSRGAISVYSFLLRREDRRTYQCLLSYREIGDDVGMCVTTVRKYVSELEERSLIRTEHTSVITRDGRKRNGRLLYQILPIQMSINQYYERQFQEADLALERQKVTKRLAALERKEGANNADANA
;
A
#
# COMPACT_ATOMS: atom_id res chain seq x y z
N MET A 1 -23.37 -32.57 -17.53
CA MET A 1 -22.08 -32.34 -16.84
C MET A 1 -21.14 -31.60 -17.78
N ARG A 2 -20.73 -30.36 -17.44
CA ARG A 2 -19.75 -29.62 -18.27
C ARG A 2 -18.39 -30.29 -18.12
N LYS A 3 -17.83 -30.80 -19.23
CA LYS A 3 -16.46 -31.36 -19.27
C LYS A 3 -15.49 -30.21 -18.99
N GLN A 4 -14.72 -30.31 -17.90
CA GLN A 4 -13.63 -29.38 -17.63
C GLN A 4 -12.61 -29.47 -18.78
N SER A 5 -12.43 -28.38 -19.51
CA SER A 5 -11.54 -28.29 -20.69
C SER A 5 -10.07 -28.07 -20.35
N TRP A 6 -9.71 -28.06 -19.06
CA TRP A 6 -8.37 -27.73 -18.59
C TRP A 6 -7.76 -28.91 -17.84
N THR A 7 -6.47 -29.17 -18.10
CA THR A 7 -5.68 -30.13 -17.32
C THR A 7 -5.73 -29.72 -15.84
N LYS A 8 -5.91 -30.68 -14.94
CA LYS A 8 -5.97 -30.44 -13.50
C LYS A 8 -4.63 -29.83 -13.06
N ARG A 9 -4.61 -28.53 -12.81
CA ARG A 9 -3.41 -27.82 -12.34
C ARG A 9 -3.21 -28.13 -10.86
N ASP A 10 -2.00 -28.53 -10.50
CA ASP A 10 -1.58 -28.67 -9.10
C ASP A 10 -1.54 -27.28 -8.43
N PRO A 11 -2.32 -27.06 -7.34
CA PRO A 11 -2.38 -25.80 -6.62
C PRO A 11 -1.04 -25.30 -6.06
N ILE A 12 -0.13 -26.20 -5.66
CA ILE A 12 1.13 -25.84 -5.02
C ILE A 12 2.22 -25.61 -6.08
N LYS A 13 2.19 -26.38 -7.17
CA LYS A 13 3.19 -26.27 -8.24
C LYS A 13 2.93 -25.09 -9.18
N ASN A 14 1.67 -24.80 -9.47
CA ASN A 14 1.29 -23.82 -10.50
C ASN A 14 0.82 -22.48 -9.92
N TYR A 15 0.61 -22.40 -8.61
CA TYR A 15 0.13 -21.21 -7.92
C TYR A 15 0.91 -20.98 -6.65
N PHE A 16 0.94 -19.74 -6.20
CA PHE A 16 1.42 -19.37 -4.87
C PHE A 16 0.30 -18.60 -4.17
N PRO A 17 0.14 -18.77 -2.84
CA PRO A 17 -0.88 -18.07 -2.10
C PRO A 17 -0.56 -16.57 -2.08
N LEU A 18 -1.59 -15.77 -2.29
CA LEU A 18 -1.54 -14.32 -2.19
C LEU A 18 -2.66 -13.91 -1.22
N PRO A 19 -2.40 -13.02 -0.24
CA PRO A 19 -3.45 -12.55 0.63
C PRO A 19 -4.54 -11.84 -0.16
N ASN A 20 -5.80 -12.09 0.15
CA ASN A 20 -6.92 -11.51 -0.59
C ASN A 20 -7.11 -10.02 -0.28
N GLU A 21 -6.72 -9.63 0.93
CA GLU A 21 -6.90 -8.30 1.49
C GLU A 21 -6.12 -7.23 0.70
N ILE A 22 -5.13 -7.62 -0.11
CA ILE A 22 -4.44 -6.69 -1.02
C ILE A 22 -5.38 -5.95 -1.97
N TYR A 23 -6.55 -6.53 -2.28
CA TYR A 23 -7.59 -5.90 -3.10
C TYR A 23 -8.41 -4.87 -2.32
N ASP A 24 -8.50 -5.03 -1.00
CA ASP A 24 -9.21 -4.11 -0.11
C ASP A 24 -8.32 -2.97 0.37
N LEU A 25 -6.99 -3.17 0.36
CA LEU A 25 -6.00 -2.16 0.74
C LEU A 25 -5.88 -1.00 -0.27
N GLY A 26 -6.64 -0.98 -1.36
CA GLY A 26 -6.63 0.12 -2.33
C GLY A 26 -5.29 0.28 -3.06
N LEU A 27 -4.58 -0.83 -3.28
CA LEU A 27 -3.35 -0.86 -4.07
C LEU A 27 -3.63 -0.68 -5.55
N SER A 28 -2.70 -0.04 -6.26
CA SER A 28 -2.69 0.02 -7.70
C SER A 28 -2.39 -1.35 -8.30
N ARG A 29 -2.92 -1.60 -9.50
CA ARG A 29 -2.69 -2.86 -10.24
C ARG A 29 -1.20 -3.17 -10.40
N GLY A 30 -0.37 -2.14 -10.60
CA GLY A 30 1.07 -2.32 -10.73
C GLY A 30 1.77 -2.63 -9.40
N ALA A 31 1.32 -2.02 -8.30
CA ALA A 31 1.79 -2.37 -6.96
C ALA A 31 1.47 -3.83 -6.60
N ILE A 32 0.26 -4.31 -6.95
CA ILE A 32 -0.10 -5.73 -6.78
C ILE A 32 0.86 -6.64 -7.57
N SER A 33 1.17 -6.30 -8.83
CA SER A 33 2.12 -7.08 -9.63
C SER A 33 3.51 -7.13 -8.98
N VAL A 34 4.04 -5.98 -8.55
CA VAL A 34 5.34 -5.91 -7.87
C VAL A 34 5.32 -6.69 -6.56
N TYR A 35 4.28 -6.55 -5.74
CA TYR A 35 4.15 -7.27 -4.47
C TYR A 35 4.08 -8.78 -4.67
N SER A 36 3.28 -9.24 -5.63
CA SER A 36 3.16 -10.65 -5.99
C SER A 36 4.49 -11.24 -6.45
N PHE A 37 5.29 -10.46 -7.17
CA PHE A 37 6.64 -10.85 -7.57
C PHE A 37 7.59 -10.98 -6.38
N LEU A 38 7.54 -10.02 -5.44
CA LEU A 38 8.35 -10.06 -4.22
C LEU A 38 8.00 -11.30 -3.37
N LEU A 39 6.71 -11.56 -3.12
CA LEU A 39 6.24 -12.76 -2.40
C LEU A 39 6.64 -14.07 -3.09
N ARG A 40 6.66 -14.09 -4.43
CA ARG A 40 7.13 -15.26 -5.17
C ARG A 40 8.64 -15.50 -4.99
N ARG A 41 9.43 -14.44 -4.78
CA ARG A 41 10.89 -14.48 -4.73
C ARG A 41 11.47 -14.55 -3.32
N GLU A 42 10.68 -14.21 -2.32
CA GLU A 42 11.12 -14.15 -0.93
C GLU A 42 11.70 -15.46 -0.43
N ASP A 43 12.72 -15.35 0.42
CA ASP A 43 13.09 -16.46 1.26
C ASP A 43 12.02 -16.62 2.34
N ARG A 44 11.28 -17.73 2.28
CA ARG A 44 10.18 -18.06 3.21
C ARG A 44 10.62 -18.19 4.67
N ARG A 45 11.93 -18.26 4.96
CA ARG A 45 12.45 -18.32 6.33
C ARG A 45 12.68 -16.93 6.94
N THR A 46 13.08 -15.97 6.11
CA THR A 46 13.49 -14.63 6.56
C THR A 46 12.53 -13.54 6.10
N TYR A 47 11.62 -13.85 5.19
CA TYR A 47 10.69 -12.92 4.53
C TYR A 47 11.44 -11.76 3.85
N GLN A 48 12.59 -12.08 3.24
CA GLN A 48 13.48 -11.11 2.62
C GLN A 48 13.79 -11.44 1.16
N CYS A 49 13.99 -10.39 0.36
CA CYS A 49 14.48 -10.45 -1.02
C CYS A 49 15.61 -9.45 -1.23
N LEU A 50 16.72 -9.86 -1.84
CA LEU A 50 17.77 -8.94 -2.27
C LEU A 50 17.72 -8.72 -3.78
N LEU A 51 17.14 -7.60 -4.20
CA LEU A 51 16.84 -7.30 -5.61
C LEU A 51 17.19 -5.85 -5.95
N SER A 52 17.48 -5.59 -7.21
CA SER A 52 17.52 -4.24 -7.77
C SER A 52 16.18 -3.89 -8.42
N TYR A 53 15.88 -2.60 -8.53
CA TYR A 53 14.71 -2.14 -9.29
C TYR A 53 14.73 -2.60 -10.75
N ARG A 54 15.91 -2.81 -11.32
CA ARG A 54 16.08 -3.31 -12.69
C ARG A 54 15.64 -4.76 -12.79
N GLU A 55 16.08 -5.62 -11.87
CA GLU A 55 15.67 -7.04 -11.85
C GLU A 55 14.15 -7.18 -11.71
N ILE A 56 13.53 -6.39 -10.83
CA ILE A 56 12.06 -6.37 -10.69
C ILE A 56 11.40 -5.89 -11.98
N GLY A 57 11.95 -4.83 -12.60
CA GLY A 57 11.41 -4.27 -13.83
C GLY A 57 11.47 -5.24 -15.00
N ASP A 58 12.59 -5.94 -15.15
CA ASP A 58 12.81 -6.92 -16.21
C ASP A 58 11.85 -8.12 -16.07
N ASP A 59 11.61 -8.60 -14.83
CA ASP A 59 10.70 -9.73 -14.58
C ASP A 59 9.21 -9.36 -14.67
N VAL A 60 8.84 -8.14 -14.28
CA VAL A 60 7.43 -7.69 -14.25
C VAL A 60 7.05 -6.95 -15.54
N GLY A 61 8.01 -6.63 -16.41
CA GLY A 61 7.79 -5.89 -17.65
C GLY A 61 7.54 -4.39 -17.42
N MET A 62 8.21 -3.80 -16.42
CA MET A 62 8.04 -2.40 -16.02
C MET A 62 9.38 -1.66 -16.07
N CYS A 63 9.35 -0.37 -16.40
CA CYS A 63 10.55 0.45 -16.29
C CYS A 63 10.90 0.75 -14.83
N VAL A 64 12.18 1.03 -14.56
CA VAL A 64 12.74 1.25 -13.21
C VAL A 64 12.00 2.35 -12.43
N THR A 65 11.56 3.43 -13.10
CA THR A 65 10.83 4.53 -12.46
C THR A 65 9.44 4.10 -12.01
N THR A 66 8.75 3.30 -12.82
CA THR A 66 7.45 2.73 -12.47
C THR A 66 7.57 1.72 -11.33
N VAL A 67 8.59 0.86 -11.36
CA VAL A 67 8.88 -0.04 -10.22
C VAL A 67 9.11 0.76 -8.95
N ARG A 68 9.94 1.81 -9.00
CA ARG A 68 10.21 2.66 -7.84
C ARG A 68 8.92 3.25 -7.27
N LYS A 69 8.04 3.79 -8.12
CA LYS A 69 6.74 4.32 -7.72
C LYS A 69 5.92 3.26 -6.95
N TYR A 70 5.85 2.04 -7.48
CA TYR A 70 5.07 0.97 -6.85
C TYR A 70 5.72 0.43 -5.59
N VAL A 71 7.04 0.41 -5.51
CA VAL A 71 7.73 0.07 -4.26
C VAL A 71 7.41 1.10 -3.17
N SER A 72 7.44 2.39 -3.48
CA SER A 72 7.04 3.44 -2.53
C SER A 72 5.59 3.30 -2.09
N GLU A 73 4.68 2.97 -3.00
CA GLU A 73 3.28 2.69 -2.67
C GLU A 73 3.14 1.50 -1.69
N LEU A 74 3.90 0.43 -1.89
CA LEU A 74 3.90 -0.73 -1.00
C LEU A 74 4.48 -0.40 0.40
N GLU A 75 5.48 0.48 0.48
CA GLU A 75 6.01 0.99 1.74
C GLU A 75 4.99 1.87 2.48
N GLU A 76 4.27 2.75 1.77
CA GLU A 76 3.21 3.61 2.32
C GLU A 76 2.04 2.80 2.91
N ARG A 77 1.83 1.58 2.40
CA ARG A 77 0.84 0.62 2.91
C ARG A 77 1.43 -0.37 3.92
N SER A 78 2.68 -0.18 4.36
CA SER A 78 3.37 -1.07 5.31
C SER A 78 3.38 -2.54 4.90
N LEU A 79 3.37 -2.84 3.60
CA LEU A 79 3.44 -4.20 3.08
C LEU A 79 4.89 -4.68 2.96
N ILE A 80 5.80 -3.73 2.74
CA ILE A 80 7.23 -3.98 2.65
C ILE A 80 8.00 -2.89 3.38
N ARG A 81 9.25 -3.21 3.71
CA ARG A 81 10.27 -2.26 4.11
C ARG A 81 11.47 -2.43 3.20
N THR A 82 12.00 -1.33 2.66
CA THR A 82 13.24 -1.38 1.89
C THR A 82 14.43 -0.88 2.69
N GLU A 83 15.57 -1.56 2.53
CA GLU A 83 16.84 -1.16 3.10
C GLU A 83 17.91 -1.12 2.00
N HIS A 84 18.66 -0.02 1.97
CA HIS A 84 19.74 0.14 1.01
C HIS A 84 20.95 -0.70 1.42
N THR A 85 21.40 -1.59 0.55
CA THR A 85 22.71 -2.23 0.74
C THR A 85 23.79 -1.41 0.04
N SER A 86 25.00 -1.43 0.59
CA SER A 86 26.17 -0.80 -0.04
C SER A 86 27.26 -1.83 -0.25
N VAL A 87 27.88 -1.79 -1.42
CA VAL A 87 28.98 -2.70 -1.77
C VAL A 87 30.26 -1.88 -1.87
N ILE A 88 31.30 -2.31 -1.17
CA ILE A 88 32.64 -1.75 -1.29
C ILE A 88 33.35 -2.55 -2.38
N THR A 89 33.68 -1.88 -3.49
CA THR A 89 34.44 -2.50 -4.58
C THR A 89 35.89 -2.73 -4.15
N ARG A 90 36.61 -3.65 -4.82
CA ARG A 90 38.05 -3.91 -4.55
C ARG A 90 38.91 -2.64 -4.62
N ASP A 91 38.47 -1.65 -5.40
CA ASP A 91 39.12 -0.32 -5.53
C ASP A 91 38.75 0.66 -4.40
N GLY A 92 38.10 0.21 -3.32
CA GLY A 92 37.68 1.04 -2.18
C GLY A 92 36.48 1.95 -2.44
N ARG A 93 35.91 1.97 -3.66
CA ARG A 93 34.75 2.82 -3.99
C ARG A 93 33.45 2.21 -3.47
N LYS A 94 32.68 2.99 -2.70
CA LYS A 94 31.32 2.63 -2.26
C LYS A 94 30.37 2.76 -3.44
N ARG A 95 29.71 1.66 -3.82
CA ARG A 95 28.61 1.67 -4.79
C ARG A 95 27.30 1.36 -4.09
N ASN A 96 26.22 1.96 -4.59
CA ASN A 96 24.86 1.58 -4.20
C ASN A 96 24.67 0.13 -4.64
N GLY A 97 24.39 -0.74 -3.66
CA GLY A 97 24.11 -2.14 -3.88
C GLY A 97 22.67 -2.37 -4.32
N ARG A 98 22.21 -3.60 -4.13
CA ARG A 98 20.80 -3.96 -4.28
C ARG A 98 19.97 -3.39 -3.12
N LEU A 99 18.66 -3.43 -3.24
CA LEU A 99 17.76 -3.19 -2.11
C LEU A 99 17.42 -4.51 -1.45
N LEU A 100 17.47 -4.51 -0.11
CA LEU A 100 16.89 -5.56 0.70
C LEU A 100 15.43 -5.19 0.93
N TYR A 101 14.53 -6.04 0.46
CA TYR A 101 13.10 -5.94 0.69
C TYR A 101 12.75 -6.89 1.82
N GLN A 102 12.15 -6.38 2.88
CA GLN A 102 11.55 -7.18 3.93
C GLN A 102 10.03 -7.13 3.76
N ILE A 103 9.40 -8.30 3.66
CA ILE A 103 7.95 -8.41 3.56
C ILE A 103 7.39 -8.39 4.98
N LEU A 104 6.44 -7.48 5.21
CA LEU A 104 5.84 -7.24 6.51
C LEU A 104 4.55 -8.07 6.65
N PRO A 105 4.15 -8.43 7.89
CA PRO A 105 2.89 -9.13 8.12
C PRO A 105 1.71 -8.31 7.61
N ILE A 106 0.86 -8.90 6.77
CA ILE A 106 -0.26 -8.17 6.15
C ILE A 106 -1.23 -7.56 7.17
N GLN A 107 -1.36 -8.17 8.36
CA GLN A 107 -2.18 -7.63 9.44
C GLN A 107 -1.77 -6.20 9.82
N MET A 108 -0.48 -5.86 9.69
CA MET A 108 0.01 -4.51 9.93
C MET A 108 -0.59 -3.51 8.94
N SER A 109 -0.60 -3.85 7.65
CA SER A 109 -1.24 -3.06 6.59
C SER A 109 -2.75 -2.92 6.80
N ILE A 110 -3.41 -4.01 7.17
CA ILE A 110 -4.86 -4.05 7.43
C ILE A 110 -5.21 -3.12 8.60
N ASN A 111 -4.50 -3.25 9.72
CA ASN A 111 -4.71 -2.42 10.90
C ASN A 111 -4.52 -0.93 10.58
N GLN A 112 -3.41 -0.60 9.89
CA GLN A 112 -3.12 0.76 9.50
C GLN A 112 -4.18 1.34 8.56
N TYR A 113 -4.70 0.53 7.64
CA TYR A 113 -5.77 0.95 6.72
C TYR A 113 -7.05 1.29 7.49
N TYR A 114 -7.51 0.41 8.37
CA TYR A 114 -8.72 0.66 9.15
C TYR A 114 -8.55 1.81 10.13
N GLU A 115 -7.38 1.95 10.75
CA GLU A 115 -7.10 3.07 11.64
C GLU A 115 -7.21 4.42 10.92
N ARG A 116 -6.67 4.53 9.69
CA ARG A 116 -6.84 5.74 8.86
C ARG A 116 -8.32 6.01 8.55
N GLN A 117 -9.10 4.98 8.20
CA GLN A 117 -10.52 5.14 7.92
C GLN A 117 -11.33 5.62 9.14
N PHE A 118 -11.03 5.10 10.33
CA PHE A 118 -11.65 5.59 11.57
C PHE A 118 -11.28 7.05 11.85
N GLN A 119 -10.01 7.41 11.71
CA GLN A 119 -9.55 8.79 11.90
C GLN A 119 -10.23 9.77 10.93
N GLU A 120 -10.38 9.41 9.67
CA GLU A 120 -11.10 10.22 8.67
C GLU A 120 -12.58 10.39 9.02
N ALA A 121 -13.24 9.32 9.47
CA ALA A 121 -14.63 9.35 9.90
C ALA A 121 -14.83 10.26 11.13
N ASP A 122 -13.95 10.17 12.12
CA ASP A 122 -13.99 11.01 13.32
C ASP A 122 -13.80 12.49 12.98
N LEU A 123 -12.83 12.80 12.10
CA LEU A 123 -12.60 14.17 11.63
C LEU A 123 -13.80 14.72 10.84
N ALA A 124 -14.44 13.90 10.01
CA ALA A 124 -15.63 14.30 9.27
C ALA A 124 -16.81 14.60 10.22
N LEU A 125 -16.98 13.78 11.26
CA LEU A 125 -18.00 13.99 12.28
C LEU A 125 -17.77 15.30 13.06
N GLU A 126 -16.53 15.59 13.46
CA GLU A 126 -16.20 16.84 14.15
C GLU A 126 -16.44 18.07 13.26
N ARG A 127 -16.04 18.00 11.99
CA ARG A 127 -16.34 19.06 11.01
C ARG A 127 -17.84 19.30 10.88
N GLN A 128 -18.65 18.23 10.85
CA GLN A 128 -20.10 18.34 10.78
C GLN A 128 -20.72 18.97 12.05
N LYS A 129 -20.19 18.66 13.24
CA LYS A 129 -20.63 19.28 14.49
C LYS A 129 -20.32 20.78 14.51
N VAL A 130 -19.12 21.16 14.08
CA VAL A 130 -18.69 22.57 14.00
C VAL A 130 -19.56 23.36 13.03
N THR A 131 -19.80 22.84 11.81
CA THR A 131 -20.65 23.53 10.82
C THR A 131 -22.09 23.69 11.30
N LYS A 132 -22.67 22.67 11.96
CA LYS A 132 -24.01 22.77 12.56
C LYS A 132 -24.07 23.84 13.65
N ARG A 133 -23.04 23.95 14.49
CA ARG A 133 -22.97 24.98 15.55
C ARG A 133 -22.87 26.38 14.94
N LEU A 134 -22.00 26.57 13.94
CA LEU A 134 -21.84 27.84 13.24
C LEU A 134 -23.18 28.27 12.60
N ALA A 135 -23.83 27.38 11.85
CA ALA A 135 -25.12 27.65 11.22
C ALA A 135 -26.26 27.89 12.22
N ALA A 136 -26.15 27.40 13.46
CA ALA A 136 -27.10 27.70 14.53
C ALA A 136 -26.86 29.08 15.15
N LEU A 137 -25.60 29.52 15.25
CA LEU A 137 -25.23 30.87 15.69
C LEU A 137 -25.66 31.91 14.66
N GLU A 138 -25.35 31.72 13.38
CA GLU A 138 -25.76 32.61 12.28
C GLU A 138 -27.28 32.80 12.24
N ARG A 139 -28.06 31.73 12.47
CA ARG A 139 -29.53 31.82 12.57
C ARG A 139 -30.01 32.64 13.75
N LYS A 140 -29.33 32.56 14.91
CA LYS A 140 -29.67 33.36 16.09
C LYS A 140 -29.30 34.84 15.89
N GLU A 141 -28.16 35.12 15.28
CA GLU A 141 -27.74 36.50 14.96
C GLU A 141 -28.65 37.15 13.91
N GLY A 142 -29.07 36.40 12.89
CA GLY A 142 -30.05 36.86 11.90
C GLY A 142 -31.42 37.18 12.51
N ALA A 143 -31.89 36.37 13.47
CA ALA A 143 -33.13 36.63 14.20
C ALA A 143 -33.04 37.89 15.08
N ASN A 144 -31.95 38.02 15.85
CA ASN A 144 -31.74 39.18 16.72
C ASN A 144 -31.60 40.50 15.92
N ASN A 145 -30.99 40.49 14.74
CA ASN A 145 -30.88 41.67 13.89
C ASN A 145 -32.19 42.05 13.19
N ALA A 146 -33.09 41.09 12.94
CA ALA A 146 -34.42 41.37 12.39
C ALA A 146 -35.34 42.01 13.44
N ASP A 147 -35.25 41.56 14.70
CA ASP A 147 -36.01 42.12 15.82
C ASP A 147 -35.53 43.51 16.24
N ALA A 148 -34.26 43.86 16.00
CA ALA A 148 -33.70 45.18 16.32
C ALA A 148 -34.01 46.28 15.28
N ASN A 149 -34.52 45.91 14.11
CA ASN A 149 -34.82 46.82 13.00
C ASN A 149 -36.35 46.95 12.73
N ALA A 150 -37.18 46.40 13.61
CA ALA A 150 -38.64 46.52 13.62
C ALA A 150 -39.10 47.48 14.72
#